data_AF-A0A0L0CN33-F1
#
_entry.id   AF-A0A0L0CN33-F1
#
_cell.length_a   1.000
_cell.length_b   1.000
_cell.length_c   1.000
_cell.angle_alpha   90.00
_cell.angle_beta   90.00
_cell.angle_gamma   90.00
#
_symmetry.space_group_name_H-M   'P 1'
#
loop_
_entity.id
_entity.type
_entity.pdbx_description
1 polymer ?
#
loop_
_entity_poly.entity_id
_entity_poly.type
_entity_poly.pdbx_seq_one_letter_code
_entity_poly.pdbx_strand_id
1 'polypeptide(L)'
;MKWETLVNQQQNMFKNKIFMFSDDACFLRTNFLSFPQAENSIYREPLHNLIMLVRDHGLVERWFQNNFLDMLAAGKSTLIDFSVPKEEERPLSVNDMELVFVMYIGLLMLAILVFILERFFFRYKKIKNRLKREIN
;
A
#
# COMPACT_ATOMS: atom_id res chain seq x y z
N MET A 1 16.43 7.57 14.59
CA MET A 1 17.64 8.18 13.99
C MET A 1 18.23 7.40 12.82
N LYS A 2 18.94 6.25 12.98
CA LYS A 2 19.60 5.54 11.84
C LYS A 2 18.65 5.20 10.69
N TRP A 3 17.47 4.69 11.00
CA TRP A 3 16.49 4.32 9.95
C TRP A 3 15.83 5.55 9.31
N GLU A 4 15.48 6.57 10.11
CA GLU A 4 14.90 7.82 9.60
C GLU A 4 15.87 8.57 8.69
N THR A 5 17.16 8.68 9.05
CA THR A 5 18.14 9.39 8.22
C THR A 5 18.39 8.66 6.90
N LEU A 6 18.57 7.34 6.94
CA LEU A 6 18.76 6.53 5.72
C LEU A 6 17.53 6.55 4.82
N VAL A 7 16.34 6.38 5.38
CA VAL A 7 15.10 6.41 4.60
C VAL A 7 14.84 7.81 4.06
N ASN A 8 15.05 8.88 4.83
CA ASN A 8 14.92 10.25 4.33
C ASN A 8 15.91 10.55 3.19
N GLN A 9 17.16 10.09 3.29
CA GLN A 9 18.13 10.24 2.21
C GLN A 9 17.71 9.50 0.95
N GLN A 10 17.14 8.30 1.08
CA GLN A 10 16.55 7.56 -0.04
C GLN A 10 15.33 8.29 -0.62
N GLN A 11 14.42 8.78 0.23
CA GLN A 11 13.20 9.49 -0.18
C GLN A 11 13.49 10.79 -0.93
N ASN A 12 14.53 11.52 -0.55
CA ASN A 12 14.94 12.75 -1.26
C ASN A 12 15.41 12.50 -2.70
N MET A 13 15.82 11.26 -3.02
CA MET A 13 16.27 10.88 -4.36
C MET A 13 15.11 10.35 -5.24
N PHE A 14 13.92 10.10 -4.66
CA PHE A 14 12.75 9.66 -5.41
C PHE A 14 11.92 10.85 -5.89
N LYS A 15 11.25 10.69 -7.04
CA LYS A 15 10.41 11.74 -7.64
C LYS A 15 9.20 12.08 -6.76
N ASN A 16 8.61 11.07 -6.11
CA ASN A 16 7.53 11.25 -5.13
C ASN A 16 7.90 10.60 -3.80
N LYS A 17 7.47 11.20 -2.67
CA LYS A 17 7.66 10.61 -1.34
C LYS A 17 6.72 9.42 -1.17
N ILE A 18 7.28 8.21 -1.06
CA ILE A 18 6.56 6.95 -0.86
C ILE A 18 6.38 6.58 0.62
N PHE A 19 7.24 7.10 1.49
CA PHE A 19 7.14 6.89 2.94
C PHE A 19 6.97 8.24 3.63
N MET A 20 5.83 8.41 4.33
CA MET A 20 5.59 9.55 5.21
C MET A 20 5.79 9.10 6.66
N PHE A 21 6.87 9.56 7.29
CA PHE A 21 7.00 9.48 8.74
C PHE A 21 6.26 10.65 9.36
N SER A 22 5.29 10.36 10.23
CA SER A 22 4.65 11.39 11.06
C SER A 22 5.57 11.74 12.22
N ASP A 23 5.87 13.03 12.38
CA ASP A 23 6.70 13.52 13.48
C ASP A 23 6.00 13.33 14.85
N ASP A 24 4.67 13.27 14.86
CA ASP A 24 3.86 13.21 16.09
C ASP A 24 3.55 11.78 16.56
N ALA A 25 3.73 10.77 15.71
CA ALA A 25 3.35 9.37 16.00
C ALA A 25 4.54 8.49 16.46
N CYS A 26 5.77 9.03 16.51
CA CYS A 26 6.96 8.24 16.77
C CYS A 26 7.30 8.15 18.27
N PHE A 27 6.62 7.25 18.99
CA PHE A 27 6.87 6.99 20.42
C PHE A 27 8.29 6.45 20.74
N LEU A 28 9.03 5.97 19.73
CA LEU A 28 10.36 5.34 19.87
C LEU A 28 11.49 6.16 19.21
N ARG A 29 11.27 7.46 18.96
CA ARG A 29 12.32 8.31 18.35
C ARG A 29 13.59 8.38 19.22
N THR A 30 13.46 8.19 20.54
CA THR A 30 14.56 8.06 21.49
C THR A 30 15.24 6.70 21.38
N ASN A 31 16.09 6.54 20.37
CA ASN A 31 17.02 5.43 20.31
C ASN A 31 18.11 5.65 21.37
N PHE A 32 17.99 5.00 22.53
CA PHE A 32 19.09 4.86 23.48
C PHE A 32 20.08 3.81 22.95
N LEU A 33 20.77 4.14 21.86
CA LEU A 33 21.94 3.35 21.46
C LEU A 33 23.06 3.69 22.44
N SER A 34 23.07 3.02 23.60
CA SER A 34 24.13 3.14 24.59
C SER A 34 25.12 1.99 24.41
N PHE A 35 26.41 2.28 24.52
CA PHE A 35 27.41 1.24 24.66
C PHE A 35 27.23 0.57 26.02
N PRO A 36 26.97 -0.75 26.09
CA PRO A 36 26.91 -1.45 27.38
C PRO A 36 28.31 -1.40 28.00
N GLN A 37 28.43 -0.81 29.18
CA GLN A 37 29.70 -0.63 29.89
C GLN A 37 29.56 -1.07 31.34
N ALA A 38 30.59 -1.72 31.88
CA ALA A 38 30.64 -2.07 33.29
C ALA A 38 30.61 -0.80 34.16
N GLU A 39 29.82 -0.81 35.24
CA GLU A 39 29.58 0.37 36.07
C GLU A 39 30.86 1.02 36.63
N ASN A 40 31.87 0.19 36.94
CA ASN A 40 33.16 0.59 37.52
C ASN A 40 34.28 0.79 36.49
N SER A 41 33.94 0.98 35.22
CA SER A 41 34.95 1.19 34.19
C SER A 41 35.55 2.60 34.29
N ILE A 42 36.88 2.70 34.37
CA ILE A 42 37.62 3.97 34.34
C ILE A 42 37.34 4.80 33.08
N TYR A 43 36.84 4.18 32.02
CA TYR A 43 36.57 4.83 30.75
C TYR A 43 35.16 5.42 30.64
N ARG A 44 34.32 5.27 31.67
CA ARG A 44 32.89 5.63 31.59
C ARG A 44 32.69 7.12 31.32
N GLU A 45 33.25 7.95 32.18
CA GLU A 45 33.21 9.41 32.06
C GLU A 45 33.84 9.93 30.76
N PRO A 46 35.10 9.58 30.41
CA PRO A 46 35.70 10.09 29.18
C PRO A 46 34.98 9.59 27.91
N LEU A 47 34.47 8.35 27.90
CA LEU A 47 33.70 7.84 26.77
C LEU A 47 32.36 8.57 26.63
N HIS A 48 31.66 8.82 27.74
CA HIS A 48 30.41 9.57 27.72
C HIS A 48 30.61 10.98 27.17
N ASN A 49 31.64 11.69 27.66
CA ASN A 49 31.98 13.03 27.18
C ASN A 49 32.36 13.04 25.71
N LEU A 50 33.11 12.04 25.24
CA LEU A 50 33.43 11.89 23.82
C LEU A 50 32.16 11.65 22.98
N ILE A 51 31.24 10.80 23.44
CA ILE A 51 29.98 10.54 22.72
C ILE A 51 29.15 11.82 22.62
N MET A 52 29.04 12.59 23.70
CA MET A 52 28.34 13.88 23.67
C MET A 52 29.01 14.86 22.70
N LEU A 53 30.33 15.01 22.79
CA LEU A 53 31.09 15.88 21.90
C LEU A 53 30.91 15.51 20.42
N VAL A 54 31.09 14.23 20.08
CA VAL A 54 30.94 13.73 18.71
C VAL A 54 29.51 13.94 18.19
N ARG A 55 28.51 13.85 19.07
CA ARG A 55 27.11 14.11 18.73
C ARG A 55 26.83 15.60 18.51
N ASP A 56 27.31 16.45 19.40
CA ASP A 56 27.12 17.91 19.34
C ASP A 56 27.81 18.53 18.13
N HIS A 57 28.97 17.99 17.73
CA HIS A 57 29.65 18.39 16.51
C HIS A 57 29.01 17.83 15.21
N GLY A 58 27.92 17.07 15.30
CA GLY A 58 27.23 16.51 14.13
C GLY A 58 28.02 15.44 13.36
N LEU A 59 29.13 14.96 13.91
CA LEU A 59 30.02 13.97 13.26
C LEU A 59 29.27 12.66 13.00
N VAL A 60 28.38 12.26 13.91
CA VAL A 60 27.55 11.06 13.76
C VAL A 60 26.65 11.16 12.54
N GLU A 61 26.00 12.31 12.34
CA GLU A 61 25.10 12.53 11.21
C GLU A 61 25.88 12.52 9.89
N ARG A 62 27.00 13.24 9.83
CA ARG A 62 27.89 13.26 8.66
C ARG A 62 28.41 11.86 8.32
N TRP A 63 28.77 11.08 9.32
CA TRP A 63 29.23 9.70 9.14
C TRP A 63 28.13 8.82 8.53
N PHE A 64 26.89 8.89 9.02
CA PHE A 64 25.78 8.14 8.43
C PHE A 64 25.51 8.52 6.98
N GLN A 65 25.55 9.82 6.65
CA GLN A 65 25.34 10.30 5.29
C GLN A 65 26.39 9.74 4.32
N ASN A 66 27.67 9.73 4.73
CA ASN A 66 28.75 9.19 3.90
C ASN A 66 28.66 7.67 3.74
N ASN A 67 28.37 6.94 4.81
CA ASN A 67 28.21 5.48 4.74
C ASN A 67 27.10 5.06 3.77
N PHE A 68 26.01 5.83 3.68
CA PHE A 68 24.95 5.57 2.72
C PHE A 68 25.45 5.68 1.27
N LEU A 69 26.24 6.71 0.97
CA LEU A 69 26.86 6.89 -0.34
C LEU A 69 27.85 5.77 -0.66
N ASP A 70 28.65 5.35 0.31
CA ASP A 70 29.60 4.24 0.15
C ASP A 70 28.86 2.91 -0.12
N MET A 71 27.73 2.68 0.56
CA MET A 71 26.90 1.50 0.35
C MET A 71 26.24 1.47 -1.03
N LEU A 72 25.85 2.64 -1.54
CA LEU A 72 25.36 2.82 -2.91
C LEU A 72 26.46 2.54 -3.93
N ALA A 73 27.66 3.10 -3.74
CA ALA A 73 28.81 2.88 -4.62
C ALA A 73 29.25 1.41 -4.63
N ALA A 74 29.14 0.72 -3.49
CA ALA A 74 29.43 -0.71 -3.36
C ALA A 74 28.31 -1.62 -3.92
N GLY A 75 27.22 -1.06 -4.45
CA GLY A 75 26.08 -1.81 -5.00
C GLY A 75 25.30 -2.62 -3.95
N LYS A 76 25.51 -2.35 -2.65
CA LYS A 76 24.82 -3.04 -1.55
C LYS A 76 23.44 -2.46 -1.24
N SER A 77 23.17 -1.23 -1.70
CA SER A 77 21.83 -0.63 -1.75
C SER A 77 21.45 -0.33 -3.19
N THR A 78 20.20 -0.65 -3.53
CA THR A 78 19.64 -0.32 -4.84
C THR A 78 18.70 0.89 -4.72
N LEU A 79 18.91 1.89 -5.57
CA LEU A 79 17.99 3.02 -5.75
C LEU A 79 16.90 2.59 -6.73
N ILE A 80 16.05 1.65 -6.33
CA ILE A 80 14.89 1.30 -7.14
C ILE A 80 13.83 2.34 -6.83
N ASP A 81 13.51 3.15 -7.83
CA ASP A 81 12.43 4.13 -7.72
C ASP A 81 11.08 3.42 -7.73
N PHE A 82 10.50 3.22 -6.55
CA PHE A 82 9.14 2.73 -6.37
C PHE A 82 8.10 3.87 -6.40
N SER A 83 8.53 5.13 -6.57
CA SER A 83 7.66 6.30 -6.55
C SER A 83 6.98 6.60 -7.89
N VAL A 84 7.51 6.00 -8.96
CA VAL A 84 6.82 5.91 -10.24
C VAL A 84 5.80 4.77 -10.10
N PRO A 85 4.49 5.05 -10.17
CA PRO A 85 3.52 3.97 -10.21
C PRO A 85 3.88 3.13 -11.45
N LYS A 86 4.22 1.86 -11.23
CA LYS A 86 4.60 0.91 -12.30
C LYS A 86 3.54 0.79 -13.38
N GLU A 87 2.34 1.23 -13.07
CA GLU A 87 1.25 1.37 -13.99
C GLU A 87 0.82 2.82 -13.86
N GLU A 88 1.04 3.56 -14.94
CA GLU A 88 0.32 4.79 -15.25
C GLU A 88 -1.08 4.75 -14.66
N GLU A 89 -1.57 5.89 -14.20
CA GLU A 89 -2.99 6.13 -13.95
C GLU A 89 -3.77 5.78 -15.23
N ARG A 90 -4.00 4.48 -15.47
CA ARG A 90 -4.70 4.02 -16.66
C ARG A 90 -6.13 4.45 -16.42
N PRO A 91 -6.66 5.41 -17.19
CA PRO A 91 -8.07 5.74 -17.10
C PRO A 91 -8.84 4.44 -17.33
N LEU A 92 -9.87 4.16 -16.50
CA LEU A 92 -10.68 2.95 -16.61
C LEU A 92 -10.97 2.67 -18.09
N SER A 93 -10.37 1.62 -18.63
CA SER A 93 -10.55 1.30 -20.02
C SER A 93 -11.95 0.73 -20.19
N VAL A 94 -12.64 1.11 -21.25
CA VAL A 94 -13.92 0.52 -21.63
C VAL A 94 -13.83 -1.01 -21.76
N ASN A 95 -12.63 -1.54 -22.00
CA ASN A 95 -12.35 -2.97 -22.03
C ASN A 95 -12.56 -3.66 -20.67
N ASP A 96 -12.32 -2.97 -19.55
CA ASP A 96 -12.53 -3.52 -18.21
C ASP A 96 -14.03 -3.57 -17.84
N MET A 97 -14.87 -2.78 -18.53
CA MET A 97 -16.32 -2.74 -18.32
C MET A 97 -17.10 -3.77 -19.14
N GLU A 98 -16.48 -4.43 -20.11
CA GLU A 98 -17.13 -5.42 -20.98
C GLU A 98 -17.79 -6.55 -20.18
N LEU A 99 -17.10 -7.06 -19.16
CA LEU A 99 -17.60 -8.14 -18.30
C LEU A 99 -18.89 -7.73 -17.55
N VAL A 100 -18.97 -6.46 -17.10
CA VAL A 100 -20.14 -5.93 -16.41
C VAL A 100 -21.33 -5.84 -17.36
N PHE A 101 -21.12 -5.39 -18.59
CA PHE A 101 -22.17 -5.33 -19.61
C PHE A 101 -22.68 -6.72 -20.00
N VAL A 102 -21.80 -7.70 -20.15
CA VAL A 102 -22.18 -9.09 -20.45
C VAL A 102 -23.04 -9.67 -19.34
N MET A 103 -22.65 -9.52 -18.07
CA MET A 103 -23.45 -9.97 -16.94
C MET A 103 -24.81 -9.27 -16.88
N TYR A 104 -24.83 -7.95 -17.10
CA TYR A 104 -26.05 -7.15 -17.08
C TYR A 104 -27.05 -7.59 -18.17
N ILE A 105 -26.59 -7.75 -19.41
CA ILE A 105 -27.41 -8.22 -20.53
C ILE A 105 -27.89 -9.65 -20.26
N GLY A 106 -27.04 -10.53 -19.72
CA GLY A 106 -27.40 -11.89 -19.36
C GLY A 106 -28.55 -11.96 -18.36
N LEU A 107 -28.50 -11.15 -17.29
CA LEU A 107 -29.55 -11.07 -16.29
C LEU A 107 -30.86 -10.49 -16.84
N LEU A 108 -30.77 -9.47 -17.70
CA LEU A 108 -31.95 -8.91 -18.37
C LEU A 108 -32.64 -9.95 -19.27
N MET A 109 -31.87 -10.71 -20.05
CA MET A 109 -32.40 -11.76 -20.91
C MET A 109 -33.11 -12.85 -20.09
N LEU A 110 -32.53 -13.25 -18.95
CA LEU A 110 -33.14 -14.22 -18.05
C LEU A 110 -34.46 -13.70 -17.47
N ALA A 111 -34.51 -12.44 -17.03
CA ALA A 111 -35.72 -11.82 -16.52
C ALA A 111 -36.85 -11.76 -17.57
N ILE A 112 -36.50 -11.40 -18.81
CA ILE A 112 -37.45 -11.36 -19.94
C ILE A 112 -37.99 -12.77 -20.23
N LEU A 113 -37.12 -13.79 -20.22
CA LEU A 113 -37.50 -15.17 -20.46
C LEU A 113 -38.50 -15.67 -19.41
N VAL A 114 -38.23 -15.42 -18.12
CA VAL A 114 -39.14 -15.76 -17.03
C VAL A 114 -40.50 -15.07 -17.20
N PHE A 115 -40.51 -13.79 -17.56
CA PHE A 115 -41.74 -13.04 -17.79
C PHE A 115 -42.58 -13.59 -18.96
N ILE A 116 -41.94 -14.02 -20.04
CA ILE A 116 -42.61 -14.64 -21.19
C ILE A 116 -43.23 -15.98 -20.79
N LEU A 117 -42.48 -16.82 -20.06
CA LEU A 117 -42.97 -18.11 -19.57
C LEU A 117 -44.17 -17.94 -18.65
N GLU A 118 -44.11 -16.97 -17.73
CA GLU A 118 -45.23 -16.67 -16.83
C GLU A 118 -46.50 -16.30 -17.62
N ARG A 119 -46.37 -15.39 -18.61
CA ARG A 119 -47.50 -15.02 -19.46
C ARG A 119 -48.06 -16.19 -20.26
N PHE A 120 -47.19 -17.04 -20.79
CA PHE A 120 -47.61 -18.20 -21.56
C PHE A 120 -48.36 -19.21 -20.68
N PHE A 121 -47.81 -19.53 -19.50
CA PHE A 121 -48.43 -20.43 -18.55
C PHE A 121 -49.77 -19.90 -18.03
N PHE A 122 -49.86 -18.61 -17.75
CA PHE A 122 -51.12 -17.98 -17.33
C PHE A 122 -52.18 -18.04 -18.44
N ARG A 123 -51.81 -17.76 -19.69
CA ARG A 123 -52.74 -17.88 -20.84
C ARG A 123 -53.18 -19.33 -21.05
N TYR A 124 -52.26 -20.28 -21.01
CA TYR A 124 -52.56 -21.70 -21.13
C TYR A 124 -53.54 -22.17 -20.04
N LYS A 125 -53.26 -21.83 -18.78
CA LYS A 125 -54.14 -22.13 -17.63
C LYS A 125 -55.52 -21.49 -17.79
N LYS A 126 -55.60 -20.25 -18.28
CA LYS A 126 -56.87 -19.55 -18.53
C LYS A 126 -57.69 -20.20 -19.64
N ILE A 127 -57.06 -20.69 -20.71
CA ILE A 127 -57.73 -21.41 -21.80
C ILE A 127 -58.24 -22.77 -21.29
N LYS A 128 -57.38 -23.53 -20.60
CA LYS A 128 -57.75 -24.82 -20.00
C LYS A 128 -58.93 -24.71 -19.03
N ASN A 129 -58.95 -23.66 -18.19
CA ASN A 129 -60.05 -23.40 -17.25
C ASN A 129 -61.34 -22.88 -17.92
N ARG A 130 -61.27 -22.35 -19.15
CA ARG A 130 -62.46 -22.02 -19.94
C ARG A 130 -63.06 -23.28 -20.57
N LEU A 131 -62.24 -24.09 -21.24
CA LEU A 131 -62.66 -25.38 -21.80
C LEU A 131 -63.29 -26.31 -20.75
N LYS A 132 -62.71 -26.39 -19.55
CA LYS A 132 -63.26 -27.21 -18.46
C LYS A 132 -64.63 -26.74 -17.95
N ARG A 133 -64.98 -25.45 -18.12
CA ARG A 133 -66.29 -24.89 -17.74
C ARG A 133 -67.36 -25.02 -18.83
N GLU A 134 -66.97 -25.25 -20.08
CA GLU A 134 -67.93 -25.51 -21.17
C GLU A 134 -68.29 -26.99 -21.29
N ILE A 135 -67.48 -27.89 -20.73
CA ILE A 135 -67.69 -29.35 -20.78
C ILE A 135 -68.49 -29.88 -19.56
N ASN A 136 -68.66 -29.09 -18.50
CA ASN A 136 -69.34 -29.46 -17.25
C ASN A 136 -70.48 -28.49 -16.94
#